data_AF-A0A5D4RMQ4-F1
#
_entry.id   AF-A0A5D4RMQ4-F1
#
_cell.length_a   1.000
_cell.length_b   1.000
_cell.length_c   1.000
_cell.angle_alpha   90.00
_cell.angle_beta   90.00
_cell.angle_gamma   90.00
#
_symmetry.space_group_name_H-M   'P 1'
#
loop_
_entity.id
_entity.type
_entity.pdbx_description
1 polymer ?
#
loop_
_entity_poly.entity_id
_entity_poly.type
_entity_poly.pdbx_seq_one_letter_code
_entity_poly.pdbx_strand_id
1 'polypeptide(L)'
;MKRLPEFLLGLIGGLIGICMSFFGFFMSWAMFSEGESETGMVFTFLTIGFLLVQVAGLVVGCLANRMNNKVFGGIMIGIGVLTFPASIFTMLIPAGLYIAAGAVAFREIKPKEDETTIPFENEKRVAFDKENEMM
;
A
#
# COMPACT_ATOMS: atom_id res chain seq x y z
N MET A 1 -4.24 -3.18 -14.08
CA MET A 1 -4.40 -3.60 -12.66
C MET A 1 -5.54 -2.82 -12.04
N LYS A 2 -6.60 -3.47 -11.55
CA LYS A 2 -7.76 -2.78 -10.94
C LYS A 2 -7.44 -2.08 -9.60
N ARG A 3 -6.28 -2.38 -9.00
CA ARG A 3 -5.81 -1.95 -7.66
C ARG A 3 -4.50 -1.14 -7.69
N LEU A 4 -4.23 -0.45 -8.80
CA LEU A 4 -2.98 0.31 -9.00
C LEU A 4 -2.68 1.39 -7.93
N PRO A 5 -3.65 2.19 -7.44
CA PRO A 5 -3.34 3.25 -6.46
C PRO A 5 -2.92 2.69 -5.10
N GLU A 6 -3.48 1.57 -4.67
CA GLU A 6 -3.16 0.91 -3.39
C GLU A 6 -1.73 0.36 -3.40
N PHE A 7 -1.37 -0.30 -4.50
CA PHE A 7 -0.01 -0.79 -4.75
C PHE A 7 0.99 0.38 -4.81
N LEU A 8 0.68 1.45 -5.55
CA LEU A 8 1.57 2.60 -5.68
C LEU A 8 1.82 3.28 -4.33
N LEU A 9 0.76 3.51 -3.54
CA LEU A 9 0.87 4.15 -2.22
C LEU A 9 1.70 3.30 -1.26
N GLY A 10 1.49 1.97 -1.25
CA GLY A 10 2.29 1.05 -0.45
C GLY A 10 3.76 1.00 -0.88
N LEU A 11 4.02 0.98 -2.19
CA LEU A 11 5.38 0.97 -2.75
C LEU A 11 6.13 2.26 -2.45
N ILE A 12 5.49 3.42 -2.67
CA ILE A 12 6.09 4.74 -2.40
C ILE A 12 6.32 4.91 -0.90
N GLY A 13 5.36 4.52 -0.06
CA GLY A 13 5.49 4.55 1.40
C GLY A 13 6.68 3.69 1.89
N GLY A 14 6.80 2.46 1.37
CA GLY A 14 7.90 1.56 1.70
C GLY A 14 9.25 2.07 1.23
N LEU A 15 9.35 2.57 0.00
CA LEU A 15 10.61 3.08 -0.54
C LEU A 15 11.12 4.30 0.23
N ILE A 16 10.24 5.26 0.50
CA ILE A 16 10.57 6.44 1.32
C ILE A 16 10.97 6.01 2.74
N GLY A 17 10.24 5.05 3.32
CA GLY A 17 10.54 4.51 4.64
C GLY A 17 11.92 3.83 4.74
N ILE A 18 12.32 3.07 3.72
CA ILE A 18 13.64 2.44 3.64
C ILE A 18 14.73 3.51 3.52
N CYS A 19 14.55 4.51 2.65
CA CYS A 19 15.50 5.63 2.52
C CYS A 19 15.69 6.39 3.84
N MET A 20 14.60 6.65 4.57
CA MET A 20 14.66 7.29 5.90
C MET A 20 15.35 6.41 6.94
N SER A 21 15.19 5.08 6.84
CA SER A 21 15.86 4.13 7.75
C SER A 21 17.37 4.12 7.54
N PHE A 22 17.84 4.23 6.28
CA PHE A 22 19.27 4.40 5.99
C PHE A 22 19.84 5.69 6.59
N PHE A 23 19.07 6.78 6.57
CA PHE A 23 19.48 8.01 7.25
C PHE A 23 19.59 7.81 8.77
N GLY A 24 18.68 7.05 9.38
CA GLY A 24 18.76 6.67 10.79
C GLY A 24 20.03 5.89 11.14
N PHE A 25 20.49 5.02 10.24
CA PHE A 25 21.77 4.31 10.39
C PHE A 25 22.98 5.27 10.39
N PHE A 26 22.98 6.28 9.51
CA PHE A 26 24.03 7.29 9.51
C PHE A 26 24.05 8.10 10.81
N MET A 27 22.88 8.48 11.33
CA MET A 27 22.78 9.16 12.62
C MET A 27 23.29 8.28 13.77
N SER A 28 22.94 6.99 13.76
CA SER A 28 23.44 6.04 14.75
C SER A 28 24.97 5.91 14.71
N TRP A 29 25.54 5.82 13.50
CA TRP A 29 26.98 5.79 13.31
C TRP A 29 27.68 7.05 13.85
N ALA A 30 27.09 8.23 13.63
CA ALA A 30 27.60 9.49 14.18
C ALA A 30 27.65 9.46 15.72
N MET A 31 26.61 8.95 16.38
CA MET A 31 26.58 8.82 17.85
C MET A 31 27.67 7.89 18.37
N PHE A 32 27.93 6.77 17.69
CA PHE A 32 29.07 5.90 18.03
C PHE A 32 30.41 6.62 17.88
N SER A 33 30.56 7.47 16.87
CA SER A 33 31.77 8.25 16.65
C SER A 33 32.02 9.31 17.72
N GLU A 34 30.96 9.83 18.34
CA GLU A 34 31.06 10.82 19.44
C GLU A 34 31.26 10.15 20.82
N GLY A 35 31.27 8.82 20.88
CA GLY A 35 31.47 8.06 22.12
C GLY A 35 30.19 7.77 22.91
N GLU A 36 29.01 8.16 22.39
CA GLU A 36 27.71 7.84 22.99
C GLU A 36 27.25 6.43 22.62
N SER A 37 28.01 5.42 23.04
CA SER A 37 27.80 4.02 22.65
C SER A 37 26.45 3.43 23.08
N GLU A 38 25.93 3.80 24.26
CA GLU A 38 24.62 3.34 24.74
C GLU A 38 23.48 3.93 23.89
N THR A 39 23.50 5.25 23.67
CA THR A 39 22.53 5.95 22.81
C THR A 39 22.58 5.42 21.37
N GLY A 40 23.79 5.23 20.81
CA GLY A 40 24.00 4.67 19.48
C GLY A 40 23.47 3.23 19.36
N MET A 41 23.64 2.38 20.39
CA MET A 41 23.04 1.05 20.39
C MET A 41 21.52 1.10 20.35
N VAL A 42 20.88 1.90 21.23
CA VAL A 42 19.42 2.04 21.25
C VAL A 42 18.90 2.55 19.91
N PHE A 43 19.55 3.55 19.33
CA PHE A 43 19.17 4.13 18.04
C PHE A 43 19.31 3.12 16.90
N THR A 44 20.36 2.28 16.92
CA THR A 44 20.56 1.19 15.96
C THR A 44 19.45 0.15 16.06
N PHE A 45 19.12 -0.32 17.26
CA PHE A 45 18.07 -1.32 17.47
C PHE A 45 16.70 -0.80 17.01
N LEU A 46 16.38 0.45 17.33
CA LEU A 46 15.16 1.10 16.85
C LEU A 46 15.15 1.19 15.31
N THR A 47 16.24 1.66 14.71
CA THR A 47 16.36 1.80 13.25
C THR A 47 16.20 0.47 12.52
N ILE A 48 16.81 -0.61 13.04
CA ILE A 48 16.63 -1.97 12.50
C ILE A 48 15.17 -2.42 12.60
N GLY A 49 14.56 -2.23 13.77
CA GLY A 49 13.14 -2.56 13.97
C GLY A 49 12.24 -1.84 12.96
N PHE A 50 12.49 -0.56 12.70
CA PHE A 50 11.75 0.19 11.70
C PHE A 50 11.98 -0.31 10.29
N LEU A 51 13.22 -0.60 9.92
CA LEU A 51 13.54 -1.14 8.60
C LEU A 51 12.74 -2.43 8.34
N LEU A 52 12.61 -3.32 9.34
CA LEU A 52 11.80 -4.52 9.21
C LEU A 52 10.31 -4.22 8.99
N VAL A 53 9.75 -3.24 9.70
CA VAL A 53 8.35 -2.81 9.50
C VAL A 53 8.16 -2.22 8.10
N GLN A 54 9.12 -1.44 7.59
CA GLN A 54 9.05 -0.88 6.25
C GLN A 54 9.16 -1.95 5.15
N VAL A 55 10.03 -2.94 5.34
CA VAL A 55 10.12 -4.08 4.43
C VAL A 55 8.84 -4.90 4.46
N ALA A 56 8.25 -5.12 5.64
CA ALA A 56 6.94 -5.78 5.75
C ALA A 56 5.84 -4.99 5.02
N GLY A 57 5.79 -3.66 5.20
CA GLY A 57 4.88 -2.77 4.49
C GLY A 57 5.06 -2.81 2.98
N LEU A 58 6.31 -2.84 2.49
CA LEU A 58 6.62 -2.98 1.07
C LEU A 58 6.14 -4.33 0.51
N VAL A 59 6.44 -5.44 1.20
CA VAL A 59 6.02 -6.78 0.77
C VAL A 59 4.50 -6.90 0.74
N VAL A 60 3.81 -6.39 1.76
CA VAL A 60 2.34 -6.34 1.79
C VAL A 60 1.82 -5.46 0.66
N GLY A 61 2.43 -4.29 0.43
CA GLY A 61 2.14 -3.40 -0.71
C GLY A 61 2.20 -4.14 -2.05
N CYS A 62 3.23 -4.98 -2.25
CA CYS A 62 3.36 -5.80 -3.44
C CYS A 62 2.28 -6.90 -3.56
N LEU A 63 1.71 -7.34 -2.44
CA LEU A 63 0.63 -8.31 -2.38
C LEU A 63 -0.77 -7.70 -2.53
N ALA A 64 -0.88 -6.38 -2.73
CA ALA A 64 -2.16 -5.67 -2.85
C ALA A 64 -3.12 -6.27 -3.89
N ASN A 65 -2.57 -6.82 -4.99
CA ASN A 65 -3.37 -7.42 -6.06
C ASN A 65 -3.77 -8.89 -5.78
N ARG A 66 -3.14 -9.55 -4.81
CA ARG A 66 -3.37 -10.97 -4.48
C ARG A 66 -4.22 -11.17 -3.22
N MET A 67 -4.32 -10.17 -2.36
CA MET A 67 -5.02 -10.24 -1.08
C MET A 67 -6.44 -9.68 -1.13
N ASN A 68 -7.28 -10.16 -0.21
CA ASN A 68 -8.59 -9.56 0.05
C ASN A 68 -8.40 -8.12 0.56
N ASN A 69 -9.20 -7.21 0.03
CA ASN A 69 -9.12 -5.77 0.27
C ASN A 69 -9.36 -5.35 1.72
N LYS A 70 -10.22 -6.08 2.45
CA LYS A 70 -10.42 -5.82 3.88
C LYS A 70 -9.17 -6.17 4.70
N VAL A 71 -8.51 -7.28 4.34
CA VAL A 71 -7.30 -7.76 5.03
C VAL A 71 -6.11 -6.86 4.69
N PHE A 72 -5.94 -6.51 3.42
CA PHE A 72 -4.89 -5.59 2.99
C PHE A 72 -5.04 -4.21 3.66
N GLY A 73 -6.26 -3.66 3.65
CA GLY A 73 -6.53 -2.37 4.29
C GLY A 73 -6.22 -2.37 5.78
N GLY A 74 -6.66 -3.42 6.49
CA GLY A 74 -6.38 -3.57 7.92
C GLY A 74 -4.88 -3.68 8.22
N ILE A 75 -4.13 -4.46 7.45
CA ILE A 75 -2.68 -4.62 7.64
C ILE A 75 -1.95 -3.30 7.37
N MET A 76 -2.29 -2.59 6.28
CA MET A 76 -1.63 -1.32 5.94
C MET A 76 -1.90 -0.23 6.98
N ILE A 77 -3.12 -0.13 7.51
CA ILE A 77 -3.40 0.79 8.63
C ILE A 77 -2.61 0.39 9.86
N GLY A 78 -2.57 -0.91 10.20
CA GLY A 78 -1.81 -1.43 11.33
C GLY A 78 -0.31 -1.08 11.24
N ILE A 79 0.29 -1.25 10.07
CA ILE A 79 1.68 -0.87 9.78
C ILE A 79 1.87 0.64 9.92
N GLY A 80 0.96 1.44 9.36
CA GLY A 80 1.00 2.91 9.50
C GLY A 80 0.93 3.38 10.96
N VAL A 81 0.06 2.79 11.78
CA VAL A 81 -0.06 3.11 13.21
C VAL A 81 1.17 2.66 13.99
N LEU A 82 1.73 1.47 13.70
CA LEU A 82 3.00 0.99 14.28
C LEU A 82 4.18 1.90 13.93
N THR A 83 4.12 2.57 12.78
CA THR A 83 5.16 3.49 12.30
C THR A 83 5.03 4.90 12.91
N PHE A 84 3.86 5.24 13.47
CA PHE A 84 3.53 6.56 14.00
C PHE A 84 4.28 6.98 15.29
N PRO A 85 4.44 6.13 16.34
CA PRO A 85 5.11 6.52 17.58
C PRO A 85 6.64 6.66 17.45
N ALA A 86 7.21 6.21 16.32
CA ALA A 86 8.63 6.09 16.08
C ALA A 86 9.41 7.41 15.99
N SER A 87 8.77 8.43 15.41
CA SER A 87 9.38 9.70 15.08
C SER A 87 8.30 10.61 14.49
N ILE A 88 7.85 11.58 15.27
CA ILE A 88 6.79 12.52 14.87
C ILE A 88 7.17 13.32 13.60
N PHE A 89 8.46 13.46 13.29
CA PHE A 89 8.94 14.30 12.19
C PHE A 89 9.49 13.56 10.96
N THR A 90 10.19 12.43 11.11
CA THR A 90 10.81 11.75 9.94
C THR A 90 9.95 10.63 9.36
N MET A 91 9.04 10.05 10.17
CA MET A 91 8.26 8.86 9.80
C MET A 91 6.79 9.18 9.50
N LEU A 92 6.37 10.45 9.60
CA LEU A 92 4.99 10.88 9.33
C LEU A 92 4.58 10.63 7.88
N ILE A 93 5.51 10.86 6.93
CA ILE A 93 5.25 10.66 5.50
C ILE A 93 4.96 9.19 5.18
N PRO A 94 5.84 8.22 5.50
CA PRO A 94 5.55 6.81 5.24
C PRO A 94 4.33 6.31 6.02
N ALA A 95 4.14 6.73 7.28
CA ALA A 95 2.95 6.37 8.06
C ALA A 95 1.65 6.87 7.40
N GLY A 96 1.62 8.13 6.96
CA GLY A 96 0.48 8.72 6.26
C GLY A 96 0.18 8.00 4.95
N LEU A 97 1.22 7.60 4.20
CA LEU A 97 1.06 6.85 2.95
C LEU A 97 0.48 5.45 3.18
N TYR A 98 0.89 4.73 4.23
CA TYR A 98 0.28 3.43 4.55
C TYR A 98 -1.16 3.55 5.03
N ILE A 99 -1.47 4.55 5.85
CA ILE A 99 -2.85 4.81 6.28
C ILE A 99 -3.71 5.17 5.08
N ALA A 100 -3.22 6.02 4.17
CA ALA A 100 -3.92 6.35 2.93
C ALA A 100 -4.10 5.12 2.03
N ALA A 101 -3.07 4.28 1.86
CA ALA A 101 -3.16 3.03 1.10
C ALA A 101 -4.23 2.11 1.68
N GLY A 102 -4.27 1.97 3.01
CA GLY A 102 -5.28 1.17 3.69
C GLY A 102 -6.69 1.74 3.56
N ALA A 103 -6.85 3.05 3.74
CA ALA A 103 -8.13 3.74 3.57
C ALA A 103 -8.68 3.63 2.14
N VAL A 104 -7.81 3.74 1.13
CA VAL A 104 -8.19 3.54 -0.27
C VAL A 104 -8.63 2.10 -0.51
N ALA A 105 -7.96 1.11 0.09
CA ALA A 105 -8.32 -0.30 -0.05
C ALA A 105 -9.70 -0.67 0.54
N PHE A 106 -10.18 0.09 1.53
CA PHE A 106 -11.54 -0.05 2.08
C PHE A 106 -12.63 0.49 1.16
N ARG A 107 -12.29 1.30 0.14
CA ARG A 107 -13.29 1.69 -0.87
C ARG A 107 -13.70 0.43 -1.63
N GLU A 108 -15.01 0.22 -1.72
CA GLU A 108 -15.55 -0.75 -2.65
C GLU A 108 -15.18 -0.29 -4.06
N ILE A 109 -14.29 -1.04 -4.71
CA ILE A 109 -14.11 -0.93 -6.15
C ILE A 109 -15.43 -1.46 -6.72
N LYS A 110 -16.38 -0.55 -6.99
CA LYS A 110 -17.49 -0.88 -7.88
C LYS A 110 -16.84 -1.50 -9.11
N PRO A 111 -17.17 -2.75 -9.47
CA PRO A 111 -16.72 -3.27 -10.75
C PRO A 111 -17.13 -2.20 -11.77
N LYS A 112 -16.17 -1.72 -12.58
CA LYS A 112 -16.56 -1.12 -13.86
C LYS A 112 -17.50 -2.14 -14.47
N GLU A 113 -18.76 -1.78 -14.62
CA GLU A 113 -19.66 -2.51 -15.50
C GLU A 113 -18.88 -2.64 -16.80
N ASP A 114 -18.49 -3.87 -17.10
CA ASP A 114 -18.00 -4.20 -18.41
C ASP A 114 -19.22 -4.01 -19.31
N GLU A 115 -19.30 -2.87 -19.99
CA GLU A 115 -20.18 -2.60 -21.13
C GLU A 115 -19.98 -3.62 -22.29
N THR A 116 -19.34 -4.77 -22.04
CA THR A 116 -19.14 -5.85 -23.00
C THR A 116 -19.99 -7.09 -22.71
N THR A 117 -20.84 -7.08 -21.68
CA THR A 117 -22.01 -7.97 -21.68
C THR A 117 -23.17 -7.25 -22.34
N ILE A 118 -23.18 -7.29 -23.68
CA ILE A 118 -24.45 -7.22 -24.40
C ILE A 118 -25.33 -8.29 -23.73
N PRO A 119 -26.46 -7.97 -23.10
CA PRO A 119 -27.34 -9.01 -22.63
C PRO A 119 -27.71 -9.83 -23.87
N PHE A 120 -27.47 -11.15 -23.83
CA PHE A 120 -27.85 -12.11 -24.89
C PHE A 120 -29.34 -11.99 -25.30
N GLU A 121 -30.13 -11.26 -24.52
CA GLU A 121 -31.52 -10.89 -24.80
C GLU A 121 -31.68 -9.88 -25.95
N ASN A 122 -30.69 -9.01 -26.18
CA ASN A 122 -30.71 -8.04 -27.28
C ASN A 122 -30.36 -8.67 -28.63
N GLU A 123 -29.51 -9.70 -28.67
CA GLU A 123 -29.16 -10.39 -29.92
C GLU A 123 -30.36 -11.17 -30.48
N LYS A 124 -31.18 -11.78 -29.61
CA LYS A 124 -32.41 -12.46 -30.03
C LYS A 124 -33.48 -11.50 -30.54
N ARG A 125 -33.64 -10.31 -29.94
CA ARG A 125 -34.57 -9.30 -30.46
C ARG A 125 -34.17 -8.79 -31.84
N VAL A 126 -32.87 -8.50 -32.03
CA VAL A 126 -32.36 -8.01 -33.32
C VAL A 126 -32.45 -9.08 -34.41
N ALA A 127 -32.27 -10.37 -34.08
CA ALA A 127 -32.49 -11.47 -35.02
C ALA A 127 -33.97 -11.65 -35.40
N PHE A 128 -34.88 -11.52 -34.42
CA PHE A 128 -36.32 -11.66 -34.64
C PHE A 128 -36.90 -10.51 -35.47
N ASP A 129 -36.47 -9.27 -35.24
CA ASP A 129 -36.90 -8.11 -36.04
C ASP A 129 -36.39 -8.21 -37.49
N LYS A 130 -35.16 -8.73 -37.71
CA LYS A 130 -34.64 -8.96 -39.07
C LYS A 130 -35.40 -10.04 -39.84
N GLU A 131 -35.90 -11.07 -39.17
CA GLU A 131 -36.69 -12.13 -39.80
C GLU A 131 -38.09 -11.62 -40.20
N ASN A 132 -38.68 -10.72 -39.41
CA ASN A 132 -39.97 -10.09 -39.69
C ASN A 132 -39.92 -9.01 -40.80
N GLU A 133 -38.76 -8.43 -41.09
CA GLU A 133 -38.59 -7.52 -42.25
C GLU A 133 -38.37 -8.27 -43.58
N MET A 134 -38.11 -9.58 -43.53
CA MET A 134 -37.87 -10.43 -44.70
C MET A 134 -39.09 -11.31 -45.09
N MET A 135 -40.21 -11.22 -44.34
CA MET A 135 -41.52 -11.79 -44.69
C MET A 135 -42.47 -10.70 -45.19
#